data_AF-A0A938NX86-F1
#
_entry.id   AF-A0A938NX86-F1
#
_cell.length_a   1.000
_cell.length_b   1.000
_cell.length_c   1.000
_cell.angle_alpha   90.00
_cell.angle_beta   90.00
_cell.angle_gamma   90.00
#
_symmetry.space_group_name_H-M   'P 1'
#
loop_
_entity.id
_entity.type
_entity.pdbx_description
1 polymer ?
#
loop_
_entity_poly.entity_id
_entity_poly.type
_entity_poly.pdbx_seq_one_letter_code
_entity_poly.pdbx_strand_id
1 'polypeptide(L)'
;MRVTLLVAVLLFSLRLVVLAQCDDKPGPDGLSWNFDESEGSGSSFFRFLGNVFTPELIRDTRQIRAYIRDERFYLLMKRCGDMRAVDAIYLKALKIADYSIARALFLSMVATLEHRNIDLRIPVLGALRLPLTFEEDSLFSARHKNLPSKIYPDTPGGGVGDSDKLQHFFASAYLAYASESPGFARASGDLVERGEAEFVVGGADDPRDRRANKQGQRFGHDLLTVRTILPSDYFNLPVEE
;
A
#
# COMPACT_ATOMS: atom_id res chain seq x y z
N MET A 1 13.27 -30.94 46.22
CA MET A 1 12.55 -29.65 46.35
C MET A 1 13.45 -28.54 45.82
N ARG A 2 12.93 -27.79 44.83
CA ARG A 2 13.34 -26.46 44.36
C ARG A 2 14.68 -26.31 43.61
N VAL A 3 14.57 -26.56 42.31
CA VAL A 3 15.37 -25.96 41.23
C VAL A 3 14.77 -24.58 40.94
N THR A 4 15.46 -23.48 41.25
CA THR A 4 15.12 -22.14 40.69
C THR A 4 16.25 -21.14 40.94
N LEU A 5 17.17 -20.96 39.98
CA LEU A 5 17.74 -19.64 39.65
C LEU A 5 18.59 -19.73 38.37
N LEU A 6 17.96 -19.59 37.21
CA LEU A 6 18.65 -19.18 35.98
C LEU A 6 17.62 -18.54 35.04
N VAL A 7 17.16 -17.36 35.45
CA VAL A 7 16.39 -16.44 34.59
C VAL A 7 17.08 -15.10 34.69
N ALA A 8 18.17 -14.95 33.97
CA ALA A 8 18.74 -13.65 33.64
C ALA A 8 19.49 -13.81 32.31
N VAL A 9 19.21 -12.91 31.38
CA VAL A 9 19.87 -12.75 30.07
C VAL A 9 19.36 -13.67 28.95
N LEU A 10 18.09 -13.51 28.57
CA LEU A 10 17.62 -13.78 27.19
C LEU A 10 16.34 -12.96 26.89
N LEU A 11 16.40 -11.67 27.19
CA LEU A 11 15.48 -10.67 26.64
C LEU A 11 16.30 -9.70 25.79
N PHE A 12 17.05 -10.24 24.83
CA PHE A 12 17.48 -9.45 23.69
C PHE A 12 16.31 -9.46 22.71
N SER A 13 15.58 -8.35 22.71
CA SER A 13 14.65 -7.97 21.66
C SER A 13 15.29 -8.26 20.29
N LEU A 14 14.78 -9.28 19.59
CA LEU A 14 14.94 -9.37 18.14
C LEU A 14 14.21 -8.16 17.55
N ARG A 15 14.93 -7.04 17.42
CA ARG A 15 14.57 -6.05 16.41
C ARG A 15 14.83 -6.74 15.08
N LEU A 16 13.77 -7.16 14.42
CA LEU A 16 13.81 -7.52 13.00
C LEU A 16 14.28 -6.29 12.23
N VAL A 17 15.59 -6.21 12.02
CA VAL A 17 16.21 -5.26 11.12
C VAL A 17 15.89 -5.77 9.71
N VAL A 18 14.79 -5.28 9.14
CA VAL A 18 14.50 -5.46 7.72
C VAL A 18 15.46 -4.53 6.97
N LEU A 19 16.65 -5.03 6.66
CA LEU A 19 17.58 -4.41 5.72
C LEU A 19 17.26 -4.95 4.33
N ALA A 20 16.65 -4.11 3.51
CA ALA A 20 16.74 -4.27 2.06
C ALA A 20 17.30 -2.95 1.52
N GLN A 21 18.59 -2.97 1.16
CA GLN A 21 19.23 -1.96 0.31
C GLN A 21 19.33 -2.54 -1.10
N CYS A 22 19.52 -1.69 -2.12
CA CYS A 22 19.49 -2.13 -3.52
C CYS A 22 20.45 -3.32 -3.81
N ASP A 23 21.43 -3.56 -2.94
CA ASP A 23 22.53 -4.50 -3.04
C ASP A 23 22.86 -5.23 -1.71
N ASP A 24 21.90 -5.30 -0.76
CA ASP A 24 22.07 -5.92 0.58
C ASP A 24 23.22 -5.33 1.43
N LYS A 25 23.76 -4.16 1.06
CA LYS A 25 24.82 -3.46 1.79
C LYS A 25 24.33 -2.11 2.32
N PRO A 26 24.67 -1.73 3.58
CA PRO A 26 24.59 -0.34 4.03
C PRO A 26 25.36 0.57 3.09
N GLY A 27 24.63 1.23 2.17
CA GLY A 27 25.20 2.19 1.24
C GLY A 27 25.85 3.35 2.01
N PRO A 28 26.96 3.92 1.49
CA PRO A 28 27.77 4.92 2.19
C PRO A 28 27.04 6.24 2.52
N ASP A 29 25.81 6.42 2.02
CA ASP A 29 25.05 7.68 2.08
C ASP A 29 23.93 7.71 3.14
N GLY A 30 23.73 6.65 3.93
CA GLY A 30 22.76 6.66 5.05
C GLY A 30 21.27 6.67 4.64
N LEU A 31 20.92 6.27 3.42
CA LEU A 31 19.52 6.13 2.99
C LEU A 31 18.89 4.88 3.64
N SER A 32 17.97 5.07 4.58
CA SER A 32 17.21 4.01 5.25
C SER A 32 15.71 4.18 5.02
N TRP A 33 14.90 3.13 5.15
CA TRP A 33 13.43 3.25 5.09
C TRP A 33 12.82 4.05 6.27
N ASN A 34 13.65 4.50 7.20
CA ASN A 34 13.28 5.01 8.51
C ASN A 34 13.80 6.42 8.72
N PHE A 35 12.97 7.39 8.36
CA PHE A 35 13.28 8.79 8.53
C PHE A 35 12.15 9.56 9.23
N ASP A 36 11.76 9.12 10.42
CA ASP A 36 10.61 9.67 11.12
C ASP A 36 10.94 11.03 11.79
N GLU A 37 10.08 12.02 11.57
CA GLU A 37 9.96 13.22 12.42
C GLU A 37 8.98 12.93 13.57
N SER A 38 9.33 13.36 14.78
CA SER A 38 8.53 13.12 15.99
C SER A 38 7.53 14.25 16.24
N GLU A 39 6.23 13.96 16.31
CA GLU A 39 5.24 14.89 16.89
C GLU A 39 4.15 14.17 17.69
N GLY A 40 3.68 14.88 18.72
CA GLY A 40 3.07 14.37 19.95
C GLY A 40 1.55 14.15 19.94
N SER A 41 1.12 13.50 21.02
CA SER A 41 -0.20 12.90 21.28
C SER A 41 -1.20 13.87 21.93
N GLY A 42 -2.49 13.81 21.55
CA GLY A 42 -3.61 14.55 22.13
C GLY A 42 -4.97 13.86 21.93
N SER A 43 -5.87 14.00 22.90
CA SER A 43 -6.84 12.99 23.40
C SER A 43 -8.28 12.95 22.84
N SER A 44 -8.82 11.72 22.77
CA SER A 44 -10.17 11.19 23.12
C SER A 44 -11.40 12.13 23.28
N PHE A 45 -12.40 12.04 22.37
CA PHE A 45 -13.83 12.24 22.72
C PHE A 45 -14.91 11.66 21.74
N PHE A 46 -14.68 11.45 20.43
CA PHE A 46 -15.78 11.13 19.48
C PHE A 46 -15.92 9.66 19.08
N ARG A 47 -16.34 8.80 20.00
CA ARG A 47 -16.27 7.33 19.89
C ARG A 47 -17.50 6.61 19.31
N PHE A 48 -18.43 7.25 18.59
CA PHE A 48 -19.68 6.55 18.19
C PHE A 48 -20.16 6.68 16.73
N LEU A 49 -19.58 7.55 15.89
CA LEU A 49 -19.87 7.57 14.43
C LEU A 49 -18.60 7.43 13.54
N GLY A 50 -17.43 7.18 14.15
CA GLY A 50 -16.10 7.37 13.53
C GLY A 50 -15.24 6.11 13.36
N ASN A 51 -15.80 4.91 13.28
CA ASN A 51 -15.00 3.67 13.24
C ASN A 51 -14.34 3.33 11.88
N VAL A 52 -14.51 4.17 10.85
CA VAL A 52 -13.71 4.09 9.61
C VAL A 52 -12.62 5.18 9.56
N PHE A 53 -12.72 6.22 10.40
CA PHE A 53 -11.78 7.35 10.43
C PHE A 53 -11.32 7.59 11.87
N THR A 54 -10.56 6.66 12.43
CA THR A 54 -9.89 6.92 13.71
C THR A 54 -8.84 8.03 13.49
N PRO A 55 -8.59 8.90 14.49
CA PRO A 55 -7.52 9.89 14.41
C PRO A 55 -6.16 9.25 14.07
N GLU A 56 -5.95 8.02 14.51
CA GLU A 56 -4.78 7.21 14.18
C GLU A 56 -4.71 6.90 12.68
N LEU A 57 -5.78 6.40 12.06
CA LEU A 57 -5.78 6.09 10.63
C LEU A 57 -5.53 7.33 9.76
N ILE A 58 -6.09 8.47 10.14
CA ILE A 58 -5.83 9.76 9.46
C ILE A 58 -4.36 10.14 9.60
N ARG A 59 -3.80 10.04 10.81
CA ARG A 59 -2.38 10.34 11.07
C ARG A 59 -1.47 9.42 10.27
N ASP A 60 -1.74 8.13 10.29
CA ASP A 60 -0.94 7.12 9.60
C ASP A 60 -0.99 7.30 8.09
N THR A 61 -2.17 7.59 7.54
CA THR A 61 -2.36 7.93 6.12
C THR A 61 -1.53 9.16 5.74
N ARG A 62 -1.52 10.20 6.59
CA ARG A 62 -0.67 11.38 6.38
C ARG A 62 0.82 11.03 6.43
N GLN A 63 1.23 10.17 7.36
CA GLN A 63 2.62 9.74 7.50
C GLN A 63 3.11 8.94 6.29
N ILE A 64 2.37 7.93 5.83
CA ILE A 64 2.79 7.15 4.66
C ILE A 64 2.81 7.99 3.37
N ARG A 65 1.85 8.91 3.22
CA ARG A 65 1.85 9.85 2.08
C ARG A 65 2.97 10.88 2.17
N ALA A 66 3.33 11.35 3.37
CA ALA A 66 4.52 12.18 3.57
C ALA A 66 5.79 11.45 3.17
N TYR A 67 5.90 10.18 3.54
CA TYR A 67 7.03 9.34 3.16
C TYR A 67 7.21 9.21 1.65
N ILE A 68 6.14 8.98 0.87
CA ILE A 68 6.23 8.90 -0.61
C ILE A 68 6.64 10.24 -1.24
N ARG A 69 6.21 11.36 -0.65
CA ARG A 69 6.57 12.72 -1.11
C ARG A 69 8.03 13.08 -0.85
N ASP A 70 8.66 12.40 0.10
CA ASP A 70 10.01 12.70 0.55
C ASP A 70 11.04 12.53 -0.57
N GLU A 71 11.99 13.45 -0.67
CA GLU A 71 13.06 13.40 -1.68
C GLU A 71 13.88 12.10 -1.58
N ARG A 72 14.06 11.56 -0.37
CA ARG A 72 14.80 10.32 -0.15
C ARG A 72 14.07 9.11 -0.75
N PHE A 73 12.74 9.13 -0.76
CA PHE A 73 11.96 8.11 -1.47
C PHE A 73 12.17 8.19 -2.97
N TYR A 74 12.14 9.41 -3.54
CA TYR A 74 12.46 9.63 -4.95
C TYR A 74 13.87 9.14 -5.32
N LEU A 75 14.88 9.48 -4.51
CA LEU A 75 16.26 9.02 -4.71
C LEU A 75 16.37 7.50 -4.66
N LEU A 76 15.62 6.87 -3.75
CA LEU A 76 15.56 5.43 -3.66
C LEU A 76 14.95 4.79 -4.91
N MET A 77 13.80 5.30 -5.36
CA MET A 77 13.15 4.81 -6.58
C MET A 77 14.08 4.95 -7.80
N LYS A 78 14.79 6.07 -7.90
CA LYS A 78 15.77 6.30 -8.98
C LYS A 78 16.95 5.33 -8.95
N ARG A 79 17.41 4.93 -7.76
CA ARG A 79 18.59 4.06 -7.57
C ARG A 79 18.24 2.57 -7.63
N CYS A 80 17.18 2.16 -6.96
CA CYS A 80 16.79 0.75 -6.81
C CYS A 80 15.68 0.31 -7.79
N GLY A 81 15.04 1.24 -8.49
CA GLY A 81 13.92 0.98 -9.40
C GLY A 81 12.56 0.93 -8.72
N ASP A 82 11.52 0.98 -9.55
CA ASP A 82 10.10 0.99 -9.16
C ASP A 82 9.74 -0.18 -8.25
N MET A 83 10.17 -1.40 -8.59
CA MET A 83 9.80 -2.58 -7.80
C MET A 83 10.27 -2.53 -6.35
N ARG A 84 11.48 -2.03 -6.10
CA ARG A 84 11.98 -1.85 -4.73
C ARG A 84 11.27 -0.71 -4.03
N ALA A 85 10.84 0.32 -4.76
CA ALA A 85 10.00 1.38 -4.23
C ALA A 85 8.57 0.90 -3.88
N VAL A 86 8.03 -0.13 -4.53
CA VAL A 86 6.77 -0.76 -4.08
C VAL A 86 6.95 -1.47 -2.73
N ASP A 87 8.02 -2.25 -2.58
CA ASP A 87 8.33 -2.91 -1.30
C ASP A 87 8.54 -1.90 -0.18
N ALA A 88 9.22 -0.79 -0.49
CA ALA A 88 9.43 0.34 0.39
C ALA A 88 8.15 0.87 1.02
N ILE A 89 7.11 1.06 0.20
CA ILE A 89 5.81 1.56 0.61
C ILE A 89 5.20 0.58 1.61
N TYR A 90 5.20 -0.71 1.26
CA TYR A 90 4.66 -1.75 2.13
C TYR A 90 5.43 -1.91 3.45
N LEU A 91 6.76 -1.92 3.40
CA LEU A 91 7.60 -2.01 4.60
C LEU A 91 7.44 -0.79 5.51
N LYS A 92 7.31 0.41 4.93
CA LYS A 92 7.01 1.61 5.70
C LYS A 92 5.62 1.54 6.33
N ALA A 93 4.62 1.09 5.56
CA ALA A 93 3.27 0.90 6.04
C ALA A 93 3.21 -0.13 7.19
N LEU A 94 3.96 -1.23 7.10
CA LEU A 94 4.12 -2.20 8.20
C LEU A 94 4.63 -1.52 9.45
N LYS A 95 5.69 -0.71 9.35
CA LYS A 95 6.23 0.00 10.51
C LYS A 95 5.22 0.97 11.13
N ILE A 96 4.54 1.78 10.32
CA ILE A 96 3.51 2.72 10.78
C ILE A 96 2.34 1.97 11.44
N ALA A 97 1.99 0.80 10.91
CA ALA A 97 0.90 -0.04 11.38
C ALA A 97 1.27 -0.94 12.58
N ASP A 98 2.41 -0.73 13.24
CA ASP A 98 2.94 -1.60 14.30
C ASP A 98 2.98 -3.08 13.90
N TYR A 99 3.37 -3.32 12.64
CA TYR A 99 3.44 -4.63 11.97
C TYR A 99 2.10 -5.37 11.86
N SER A 100 0.97 -4.66 11.99
CA SER A 100 -0.34 -5.18 11.60
C SER A 100 -0.46 -5.25 10.08
N ILE A 101 -0.45 -6.47 9.51
CA ILE A 101 -0.48 -6.69 8.05
C ILE A 101 -1.74 -6.10 7.42
N ALA A 102 -2.93 -6.36 7.96
CA ALA A 102 -4.18 -5.82 7.42
C ALA A 102 -4.15 -4.29 7.32
N ARG A 103 -3.68 -3.63 8.39
CA ARG A 103 -3.57 -2.17 8.45
C ARG A 103 -2.46 -1.64 7.53
N ALA A 104 -1.34 -2.37 7.39
CA ALA A 104 -0.28 -2.03 6.43
C ALA A 104 -0.76 -2.13 4.98
N LEU A 105 -1.49 -3.18 4.61
CA LEU A 105 -2.08 -3.33 3.27
C LEU A 105 -3.08 -2.21 2.98
N PHE A 106 -3.93 -1.87 3.95
CA PHE A 106 -4.83 -0.73 3.84
C PHE A 106 -4.06 0.59 3.66
N LEU A 107 -3.02 0.83 4.46
CA LEU A 107 -2.18 2.04 4.36
C LEU A 107 -1.47 2.12 3.01
N SER A 108 -0.94 1.01 2.49
CA SER A 108 -0.37 0.94 1.14
C SER A 108 -1.41 1.30 0.08
N MET A 109 -2.61 0.72 0.14
CA MET A 109 -3.71 1.01 -0.78
C MET A 109 -4.05 2.51 -0.80
N VAL A 110 -4.28 3.14 0.36
CA VAL A 110 -4.63 4.56 0.40
C VAL A 110 -3.46 5.49 0.02
N ALA A 111 -2.22 5.02 0.19
CA ALA A 111 -1.02 5.77 -0.17
C ALA A 111 -0.78 5.78 -1.69
N THR A 112 -1.26 4.76 -2.40
CA THR A 112 -1.06 4.60 -3.85
C THR A 112 -2.26 5.01 -4.70
N LEU A 113 -3.34 5.53 -4.10
CA LEU A 113 -4.47 6.10 -4.87
C LEU A 113 -3.99 7.17 -5.85
N GLU A 114 -4.23 6.98 -7.14
CA GLU A 114 -3.73 7.88 -8.19
C GLU A 114 -4.76 8.91 -8.67
N HIS A 115 -5.98 8.82 -8.18
CA HIS A 115 -7.05 9.76 -8.51
C HIS A 115 -7.46 10.55 -7.27
N ARG A 116 -7.67 11.86 -7.46
CA ARG A 116 -8.23 12.72 -6.40
C ARG A 116 -9.72 12.58 -6.28
N ASN A 117 -10.38 12.42 -7.42
CA ASN A 117 -11.81 12.33 -7.54
C ASN A 117 -12.13 11.19 -8.48
N ILE A 118 -13.27 10.56 -8.24
CA ILE A 118 -13.89 9.64 -9.17
C ILE A 118 -15.22 10.25 -9.61
N ASP A 119 -15.49 10.21 -10.91
CA ASP A 119 -16.73 10.69 -11.46
C ASP A 119 -17.66 9.49 -11.63
N LEU A 120 -18.66 9.35 -10.75
CA LEU A 120 -19.62 8.26 -10.78
C LEU A 120 -20.84 8.62 -11.63
N ARG A 121 -21.17 7.76 -12.60
CA ARG A 121 -22.39 7.83 -13.40
C ARG A 121 -23.56 7.29 -12.59
N ILE A 122 -24.44 8.17 -12.12
CA ILE A 122 -25.67 7.80 -11.45
C ILE A 122 -26.79 7.73 -12.49
N PRO A 123 -27.51 6.60 -12.62
CA PRO A 123 -28.71 6.55 -13.45
C PRO A 123 -29.67 7.66 -13.06
N VAL A 124 -30.17 8.43 -14.04
CA VAL A 124 -31.11 9.57 -13.88
C VAL A 124 -30.48 10.89 -13.40
N LEU A 125 -29.47 10.88 -12.52
CA LEU A 125 -28.90 12.12 -11.93
C LEU A 125 -27.62 12.64 -12.63
N GLY A 126 -27.07 11.89 -13.59
CA GLY A 126 -25.86 12.28 -14.32
C GLY A 126 -24.58 11.90 -13.58
N ALA A 127 -23.48 12.61 -13.84
CA ALA A 127 -22.18 12.33 -13.22
C ALA A 127 -22.04 13.06 -11.88
N LEU A 128 -21.76 12.32 -10.81
CA LEU A 128 -21.43 12.84 -9.49
C LEU A 128 -19.92 12.70 -9.25
N ARG A 129 -19.25 13.83 -9.03
CA ARG A 129 -17.85 13.85 -8.64
C ARG A 129 -17.70 13.58 -7.14
N LEU A 130 -17.04 12.49 -6.78
CA LEU A 130 -16.74 12.12 -5.40
C LEU A 130 -15.23 12.23 -5.12
N PRO A 131 -14.81 12.91 -4.03
CA PRO A 131 -13.41 12.95 -3.65
C PRO A 131 -12.96 11.60 -3.08
N LEU A 132 -11.89 11.03 -3.65
CA LEU A 132 -11.20 9.85 -3.13
C LEU A 132 -10.12 10.22 -2.10
N THR A 133 -9.62 11.45 -2.16
CA THR A 133 -8.64 11.98 -1.23
C THR A 133 -8.95 13.42 -0.85
N PHE A 134 -8.66 13.77 0.40
CA PHE A 134 -8.73 15.14 0.91
C PHE A 134 -7.35 15.82 0.95
N GLU A 135 -6.39 15.32 0.17
CA GLU A 135 -5.09 15.98 0.00
C GLU A 135 -5.25 17.31 -0.74
N GLU A 136 -4.49 18.31 -0.28
CA GLU A 136 -4.24 19.54 -1.04
C GLU A 136 -3.58 19.20 -2.39
N ASP A 137 -3.90 19.97 -3.42
CA ASP A 137 -3.43 19.79 -4.80
C ASP A 137 -1.91 19.63 -4.88
N SER A 138 -1.17 20.53 -4.24
CA SER A 138 0.30 20.53 -4.22
C SER A 138 0.86 19.23 -3.62
N LEU A 139 0.25 18.78 -2.52
CA LEU A 139 0.63 17.58 -1.79
C LEU A 139 0.30 16.31 -2.58
N PHE A 140 -0.88 16.26 -3.18
CA PHE A 140 -1.28 15.16 -4.04
C PHE A 140 -0.35 15.03 -5.25
N SER A 141 -0.08 16.13 -5.95
CA SER A 141 0.80 16.11 -7.13
C SER A 141 2.22 15.70 -6.78
N ALA A 142 2.75 16.15 -5.64
CA ALA A 142 4.07 15.73 -5.16
C ALA A 142 4.13 14.22 -4.88
N ARG A 143 3.08 13.65 -4.25
CA ARG A 143 2.99 12.21 -3.98
C ARG A 143 2.88 11.42 -5.27
N HIS A 144 1.93 11.82 -6.12
CA HIS A 144 1.62 11.16 -7.38
C HIS A 144 2.84 11.08 -8.30
N LYS A 145 3.61 12.16 -8.41
CA LYS A 145 4.85 12.20 -9.20
C LYS A 145 5.91 11.19 -8.72
N ASN A 146 5.88 10.83 -7.44
CA ASN A 146 6.82 9.90 -6.84
C ASN A 146 6.27 8.47 -6.75
N LEU A 147 5.08 8.17 -7.26
CA LEU A 147 4.59 6.81 -7.27
C LEU A 147 5.40 5.95 -8.26
N PRO A 148 5.70 4.69 -7.89
CA PRO A 148 6.23 3.72 -8.84
C PRO A 148 5.24 3.54 -10.00
N SER A 149 5.75 3.59 -11.24
CA SER A 149 4.92 3.52 -12.44
C SER A 149 5.42 2.51 -13.47
N LYS A 150 6.62 1.93 -13.29
CA LYS A 150 7.15 0.87 -14.16
C LYS A 150 7.16 -0.48 -13.45
N ILE A 151 5.98 -1.01 -13.20
CA ILE A 151 5.83 -2.24 -12.41
C ILE A 151 5.62 -3.50 -13.28
N TYR A 152 5.37 -3.34 -14.59
CA TYR A 152 5.24 -4.47 -15.52
C TYR A 152 6.20 -4.37 -16.72
N PRO A 153 6.57 -5.51 -17.34
CA PRO A 153 7.36 -5.48 -18.57
C PRO A 153 6.66 -4.79 -19.75
N ASP A 154 5.33 -4.82 -19.78
CA ASP A 154 4.46 -4.20 -20.77
C ASP A 154 3.92 -2.83 -20.31
N THR A 155 4.54 -2.18 -19.31
CA THR A 155 4.22 -0.79 -18.93
C THR A 155 4.34 0.13 -20.17
N PRO A 156 3.30 0.92 -20.51
CA PRO A 156 3.32 1.86 -21.61
C PRO A 156 4.43 2.89 -21.45
N GLY A 157 5.09 3.22 -22.55
CA GLY A 157 5.99 4.36 -22.59
C GLY A 157 5.22 5.67 -22.33
N GLY A 158 5.78 6.56 -21.51
CA GLY A 158 5.17 7.86 -21.21
C GLY A 158 5.27 8.24 -19.73
N GLY A 159 4.58 9.32 -19.35
CA GLY A 159 4.64 9.87 -17.99
C GLY A 159 3.64 9.28 -16.98
N VAL A 160 2.64 8.51 -17.44
CA VAL A 160 1.57 7.96 -16.57
C VAL A 160 1.93 6.55 -16.07
N GLY A 161 2.37 5.65 -16.94
CA GLY A 161 2.79 4.29 -16.57
C GLY A 161 1.66 3.49 -15.94
N ASP A 162 2.00 2.69 -14.92
CA ASP A 162 1.12 1.72 -14.22
C ASP A 162 0.91 2.09 -12.73
N SER A 163 0.88 3.39 -12.39
CA SER A 163 0.73 3.82 -11.00
C SER A 163 -0.62 3.41 -10.37
N ASP A 164 -1.70 3.40 -11.15
CA ASP A 164 -3.02 2.93 -10.75
C ASP A 164 -2.99 1.48 -10.31
N LYS A 165 -2.23 0.65 -11.01
CA LYS A 165 -2.18 -0.80 -10.75
C LYS A 165 -1.74 -1.11 -9.33
N LEU A 166 -1.00 -0.21 -8.68
CA LEU A 166 -0.68 -0.31 -7.25
C LEU A 166 -1.93 -0.28 -6.36
N GLN A 167 -2.91 0.57 -6.66
CA GLN A 167 -4.16 0.65 -5.89
C GLN A 167 -4.98 -0.64 -6.03
N HIS A 168 -5.03 -1.21 -7.24
CA HIS A 168 -5.67 -2.49 -7.52
C HIS A 168 -4.99 -3.63 -6.76
N PHE A 169 -3.66 -3.71 -6.85
CA PHE A 169 -2.85 -4.71 -6.14
C PHE A 169 -3.07 -4.66 -4.63
N PHE A 170 -2.90 -3.49 -3.99
CA PHE A 170 -2.99 -3.38 -2.54
C PHE A 170 -4.44 -3.50 -2.03
N ALA A 171 -5.44 -3.02 -2.77
CA ALA A 171 -6.85 -3.24 -2.43
C ALA A 171 -7.21 -4.73 -2.45
N SER A 172 -6.83 -5.42 -3.52
CA SER A 172 -7.02 -6.86 -3.67
C SER A 172 -6.29 -7.67 -2.60
N ALA A 173 -5.06 -7.28 -2.26
CA ALA A 173 -4.29 -7.90 -1.18
C ALA A 173 -4.95 -7.69 0.19
N TYR A 174 -5.41 -6.47 0.48
CA TYR A 174 -6.13 -6.17 1.72
C TYR A 174 -7.39 -7.03 1.85
N LEU A 175 -8.21 -7.12 0.79
CA LEU A 175 -9.44 -7.91 0.81
C LEU A 175 -9.16 -9.40 0.97
N ALA A 176 -8.15 -9.95 0.28
CA ALA A 176 -7.75 -11.34 0.42
C ALA A 176 -7.24 -11.67 1.83
N TYR A 177 -6.41 -10.81 2.40
CA TYR A 177 -5.89 -10.99 3.75
C TYR A 177 -7.00 -10.85 4.81
N ALA A 178 -7.81 -9.79 4.73
CA ALA A 178 -8.81 -9.47 5.74
C ALA A 178 -10.02 -10.42 5.73
N SER A 179 -10.34 -11.02 4.58
CA SER A 179 -11.43 -11.99 4.47
C SER A 179 -10.98 -13.44 4.70
N GLU A 180 -9.67 -13.68 4.74
CA GLU A 180 -9.06 -15.02 4.75
C GLU A 180 -9.58 -15.94 3.63
N SER A 181 -10.13 -15.36 2.56
CA SER A 181 -10.86 -16.10 1.52
C SER A 181 -10.48 -15.64 0.12
N PRO A 182 -9.76 -16.46 -0.67
CA PRO A 182 -9.48 -16.18 -2.07
C PRO A 182 -10.77 -15.99 -2.90
N GLY A 183 -11.83 -16.73 -2.58
CA GLY A 183 -13.11 -16.64 -3.28
C GLY A 183 -13.84 -15.32 -3.05
N PHE A 184 -13.82 -14.80 -1.81
CA PHE A 184 -14.42 -13.51 -1.48
C PHE A 184 -13.62 -12.36 -2.10
N ALA A 185 -12.29 -12.44 -2.07
CA ALA A 185 -11.43 -11.44 -2.69
C ALA A 185 -11.61 -11.39 -4.21
N ARG A 186 -11.69 -12.57 -4.86
CA ARG A 186 -11.99 -12.66 -6.30
C ARG A 186 -13.35 -12.06 -6.64
N ALA A 187 -14.41 -12.46 -5.95
CA ALA A 187 -15.75 -11.93 -6.17
C ALA A 187 -15.83 -10.40 -5.95
N SER A 188 -15.05 -9.88 -4.99
CA SER A 188 -14.98 -8.44 -4.71
C SER A 188 -14.19 -7.69 -5.78
N GLY A 189 -13.08 -8.24 -6.27
CA GLY A 189 -12.32 -7.69 -7.40
C GLY A 189 -13.16 -7.62 -8.67
N ASP A 190 -13.84 -8.73 -9.01
CA ASP A 190 -14.75 -8.79 -10.16
C ASP A 190 -15.93 -7.81 -10.01
N LEU A 191 -16.36 -7.51 -8.78
CA LEU A 191 -17.41 -6.52 -8.51
C LEU A 191 -16.88 -5.09 -8.65
N VAL A 192 -15.66 -4.81 -8.19
CA VAL A 192 -15.01 -3.50 -8.37
C VAL A 192 -14.75 -3.22 -9.85
N GLU A 193 -14.20 -4.17 -10.61
CA GLU A 193 -13.97 -4.00 -12.05
C GLU A 193 -15.28 -3.78 -12.83
N ARG A 194 -16.31 -4.57 -12.54
CA ARG A 194 -17.65 -4.35 -13.12
C ARG A 194 -18.22 -2.99 -12.70
N GLY A 195 -18.02 -2.60 -11.44
CA GLY A 195 -18.44 -1.32 -10.91
C GLY A 195 -17.74 -0.14 -11.58
N GLU A 196 -16.44 -0.27 -11.86
CA GLU A 196 -15.64 0.73 -12.58
C GLU A 196 -16.09 0.84 -14.04
N ALA A 197 -16.26 -0.28 -14.75
CA ALA A 197 -16.73 -0.28 -16.13
C ALA A 197 -18.16 0.28 -16.29
N GLU A 198 -19.04 0.02 -15.32
CA GLU A 198 -20.46 0.39 -15.41
C GLU A 198 -20.73 1.81 -14.87
N PHE A 199 -20.07 2.19 -13.78
CA PHE A 199 -20.39 3.41 -13.04
C PHE A 199 -19.28 4.46 -13.03
N VAL A 200 -18.04 4.18 -13.43
CA VAL A 200 -17.00 5.22 -13.47
C VAL A 200 -16.94 5.83 -14.86
N VAL A 201 -17.05 7.15 -14.94
CA VAL A 201 -16.97 7.88 -16.21
C VAL A 201 -15.56 7.70 -16.80
N GLY A 202 -15.47 7.02 -17.94
CA GLY A 202 -14.19 6.69 -18.56
C GLY A 202 -13.54 5.42 -18.02
N GLY A 203 -14.22 4.67 -17.14
CA GLY A 203 -13.80 3.34 -16.72
C GLY A 203 -13.74 2.40 -17.93
N ALA A 204 -12.62 1.70 -18.07
CA ALA A 204 -12.40 0.71 -19.12
C ALA A 204 -11.92 -0.59 -18.48
N ASP A 205 -12.27 -1.71 -19.09
CA ASP A 205 -11.75 -3.02 -18.69
C ASP A 205 -10.28 -3.15 -19.16
N ASP A 206 -9.33 -2.76 -18.30
CA ASP A 206 -7.89 -2.91 -18.56
C ASP A 206 -7.39 -4.28 -18.06
N PRO A 207 -6.87 -5.16 -18.95
CA PRO A 207 -6.30 -6.45 -18.56
C PRO A 207 -5.21 -6.37 -17.48
N ARG A 208 -4.54 -5.22 -17.36
CA ARG A 208 -3.50 -5.00 -16.33
C ARG A 208 -4.09 -4.70 -14.96
N ASP A 209 -5.30 -4.14 -14.86
CA ASP A 209 -6.03 -4.06 -13.59
C ASP A 209 -6.37 -5.45 -13.08
N ARG A 210 -6.86 -6.31 -13.97
CA ARG A 210 -7.13 -7.72 -13.64
C ARG A 210 -5.88 -8.47 -13.20
N ARG A 211 -4.76 -8.23 -13.87
CA ARG A 211 -3.45 -8.79 -13.48
C ARG A 211 -3.06 -8.32 -12.08
N ALA A 212 -3.11 -7.02 -11.81
CA ALA A 212 -2.79 -6.44 -10.53
C ALA A 212 -3.69 -6.98 -9.41
N ASN A 213 -5.00 -7.10 -9.67
CA ASN A 213 -5.97 -7.68 -8.75
C ASN A 213 -5.62 -9.14 -8.42
N LYS A 214 -5.40 -9.98 -9.43
CA LYS A 214 -5.03 -11.40 -9.24
C LYS A 214 -3.71 -11.55 -8.46
N GLN A 215 -2.69 -10.74 -8.78
CA GLN A 215 -1.41 -10.77 -8.07
C GLN A 215 -1.55 -10.28 -6.63
N GLY A 216 -2.33 -9.21 -6.40
CA GLY A 216 -2.66 -8.70 -5.08
C GLY A 216 -3.39 -9.73 -4.23
N GLN A 217 -4.39 -10.42 -4.79
CA GLN A 217 -5.12 -11.50 -4.10
C GLN A 217 -4.18 -12.61 -3.64
N ARG A 218 -3.26 -13.06 -4.51
CA ARG A 218 -2.27 -14.10 -4.17
C ARG A 218 -1.33 -13.62 -3.05
N PHE A 219 -0.78 -12.41 -3.18
CA PHE A 219 0.09 -11.82 -2.15
C PHE A 219 -0.62 -11.72 -0.80
N GLY A 220 -1.83 -11.16 -0.77
CA GLY A 220 -2.65 -11.00 0.44
C GLY A 220 -3.00 -12.33 1.10
N HIS A 221 -3.32 -13.36 0.31
CA HIS A 221 -3.58 -14.70 0.83
C HIS A 221 -2.31 -15.34 1.41
N ASP A 222 -1.19 -15.29 0.69
CA ASP A 222 0.03 -15.97 1.10
C ASP A 222 0.63 -15.35 2.37
N LEU A 223 0.38 -14.06 2.62
CA LEU A 223 0.72 -13.37 3.88
C LEU A 223 0.06 -14.01 5.13
N LEU A 224 -1.00 -14.80 4.99
CA LEU A 224 -1.58 -15.58 6.09
C LEU A 224 -0.61 -16.67 6.60
N THR A 225 0.28 -17.14 5.72
CA THR A 225 1.21 -18.24 6.01
C THR A 225 2.67 -17.75 6.10
N VAL A 226 3.11 -16.90 5.17
CA VAL A 226 4.47 -16.40 5.08
C VAL A 226 4.46 -14.89 5.20
N ARG A 227 4.80 -14.35 6.37
CA ARG A 227 4.69 -12.91 6.67
C ARG A 227 5.86 -12.06 6.14
N THR A 228 6.87 -12.69 5.54
CA THR A 228 8.10 -12.04 5.09
C THR A 228 8.18 -11.84 3.58
N ILE A 229 7.16 -12.28 2.83
CA ILE A 229 7.08 -12.02 1.38
C ILE A 229 6.86 -10.53 1.11
N LEU A 230 7.35 -10.08 -0.03
CA LEU A 230 7.27 -8.69 -0.46
C LEU A 230 6.36 -8.53 -1.68
N PRO A 231 5.71 -7.36 -1.86
CA PRO A 231 4.87 -7.11 -3.03
C PRO A 231 5.57 -7.40 -4.35
N SER A 232 6.85 -7.02 -4.47
CA SER A 232 7.61 -7.18 -5.70
C SER A 232 7.83 -8.63 -6.13
N ASP A 233 7.70 -9.58 -5.21
CA ASP A 233 7.78 -11.01 -5.50
C ASP A 233 6.62 -11.47 -6.40
N TYR A 234 5.52 -10.71 -6.44
CA TYR A 234 4.28 -11.07 -7.14
C TYR A 234 4.09 -10.40 -8.50
N PHE A 235 4.62 -9.20 -8.72
CA PHE A 235 4.40 -8.44 -9.97
C PHE A 235 4.96 -9.14 -11.22
N ASN A 236 5.98 -9.99 -11.05
CA ASN A 236 6.58 -10.79 -12.13
C ASN A 236 5.96 -12.19 -12.27
N LEU A 237 5.00 -12.57 -11.42
CA LEU A 237 4.39 -13.89 -11.50
C LEU A 237 3.35 -13.93 -12.63
N PRO A 238 3.33 -15.02 -13.43
CA PRO A 238 2.30 -15.23 -14.41
C PRO A 238 0.94 -15.37 -13.71
N VAL A 239 -0.07 -14.68 -14.24
CA VAL A 239 -1.47 -14.87 -13.85
C VAL A 239 -2.14 -15.75 -14.87
N GLU A 240 -2.80 -16.80 -14.41
CA GLU A 240 -3.65 -17.62 -15.28
C GLU A 240 -4.86 -16.76 -15.70
N GLU A 241 -5.25 -16.86 -16.97
CA GLU A 241 -6.40 -16.15 -17.54
C GLU A 241 -7.72 -16.57 -16.89
#